data_AF-A0A3E0PT58-F1
#
_entry.id   AF-A0A3E0PT58-F1
#
_cell.length_a   1.000
_cell.length_b   1.000
_cell.length_c   1.000
_cell.angle_alpha   90.00
_cell.angle_beta   90.00
_cell.angle_gamma   90.00
#
_symmetry.space_group_name_H-M   'P 1'
#
loop_
_entity.id
_entity.type
_entity.pdbx_description
1 polymer ?
#
loop_
_entity_poly.entity_id
_entity_poly.type
_entity_poly.pdbx_seq_one_letter_code
_entity_poly.pdbx_strand_id
1 'polypeptide(L)'
;MSVEDEPTPAADEQRAGDLRQLEHDIKSYLNVVSMGLFALEGVKDEPDKVADLCKTIEEDGVKPLKGIVAEIVALARNAQK
;
A
#
# COMPACT_ATOMS: atom_id res chain seq x y z
N MET A 1 -25.07 -5.63 34.68
CA MET A 1 -23.61 -5.41 34.77
C MET A 1 -23.09 -5.45 33.36
N SER A 2 -22.98 -4.28 32.73
CA SER A 2 -22.46 -4.16 31.38
C SER A 2 -20.94 -4.18 31.47
N VAL A 3 -20.34 -5.11 30.74
CA VAL A 3 -18.90 -5.27 30.61
C VAL A 3 -18.41 -4.03 29.86
N GLU A 4 -17.69 -3.15 30.56
CA GLU A 4 -16.96 -2.06 29.91
C GLU A 4 -15.82 -2.72 29.15
N ASP A 5 -15.95 -2.77 27.83
CA ASP A 5 -14.96 -3.28 26.89
C ASP A 5 -13.82 -2.24 26.84
N GLU A 6 -13.00 -2.18 27.89
CA GLU A 6 -11.78 -1.38 27.88
C GLU A 6 -10.82 -2.00 26.85
N PRO A 7 -10.36 -1.25 25.83
CA PRO A 7 -9.38 -1.75 24.91
C PRO A 7 -8.10 -2.08 25.68
N THR A 8 -7.74 -3.36 25.72
CA THR A 8 -6.50 -3.80 26.37
C THR A 8 -5.27 -3.22 25.65
N PRO A 9 -4.22 -2.79 26.37
CA PRO A 9 -3.01 -2.18 25.80
C PRO A 9 -2.37 -2.98 24.65
N ALA A 10 -2.48 -4.31 24.69
CA ALA A 10 -1.97 -5.20 23.64
C ALA A 10 -2.69 -5.01 22.29
N ALA A 11 -3.97 -4.64 22.28
CA ALA A 11 -4.74 -4.37 21.06
C ALA A 11 -4.31 -3.05 20.40
N ASP A 12 -3.97 -2.05 21.20
CA ASP A 12 -3.48 -0.76 20.71
C ASP A 12 -2.06 -0.86 20.16
N GLU A 13 -1.18 -1.63 20.81
CA GLU A 13 0.17 -1.90 20.32
C GLU A 13 0.15 -2.67 19.00
N GLN A 14 -0.72 -3.69 18.88
CA GLN A 14 -0.90 -4.43 17.63
C GLN A 14 -1.40 -3.51 16.51
N ARG A 15 -2.42 -2.70 16.78
CA ARG A 15 -2.96 -1.75 15.80
C ARG A 15 -1.91 -0.73 15.35
N ALA A 16 -1.08 -0.24 16.27
CA ALA A 16 0.02 0.67 15.93
C ALA A 16 1.09 -0.01 15.05
N GLY A 17 1.38 -1.29 15.29
CA GLY A 17 2.25 -2.11 14.45
C GLY A 17 1.71 -2.27 13.04
N ASP A 18 0.43 -2.65 12.91
CA ASP A 18 -0.24 -2.86 11.62
C ASP A 18 -0.26 -1.56 10.80
N LEU A 19 -0.56 -0.42 11.43
CA LEU A 19 -0.54 0.89 10.76
C LEU A 19 0.85 1.27 10.23
N ARG A 20 1.92 0.99 10.99
CA ARG A 20 3.30 1.24 10.55
C ARG A 20 3.68 0.37 9.36
N GLN A 21 3.24 -0.87 9.36
CA GLN A 21 3.49 -1.80 8.25
C GLN A 21 2.78 -1.30 6.98
N LEU A 22 1.50 -0.92 7.08
CA LEU A 22 0.74 -0.38 5.96
C LEU A 22 1.35 0.92 5.40
N GLU A 23 1.82 1.81 6.28
CA GLU A 23 2.53 3.03 5.88
C GLU A 23 3.81 2.71 5.09
N HIS A 24 4.61 1.77 5.60
CA HIS A 24 5.83 1.32 4.94
C HIS A 24 5.53 0.74 3.55
N ASP A 25 4.53 -0.12 3.45
CA ASP A 25 4.19 -0.80 2.20
C ASP A 25 3.66 0.17 1.14
N ILE A 26 2.81 1.14 1.54
CA ILE A 26 2.39 2.22 0.64
C ILE A 26 3.59 2.97 0.08
N LYS A 27 4.53 3.39 0.94
CA LYS A 27 5.71 4.14 0.51
C LYS A 27 6.57 3.32 -0.45
N SER A 28 6.74 2.04 -0.16
CA SER A 28 7.50 1.12 -1.01
C SER A 28 6.90 1.02 -2.42
N TYR A 29 5.60 0.74 -2.53
CA TYR A 29 4.93 0.61 -3.83
C TYR A 29 4.85 1.94 -4.58
N LEU A 30 4.62 3.05 -3.88
CA LEU A 30 4.69 4.39 -4.49
C LEU A 30 6.08 4.71 -5.03
N ASN A 31 7.14 4.27 -4.36
CA ASN A 31 8.50 4.46 -4.84
C ASN A 31 8.75 3.68 -6.15
N VAL A 32 8.26 2.43 -6.25
CA VAL A 32 8.31 1.65 -7.49
C VAL A 32 7.60 2.39 -8.64
N VAL A 33 6.37 2.87 -8.40
CA VAL A 33 5.62 3.64 -9.40
C VAL A 33 6.38 4.91 -9.79
N SER A 34 6.91 5.65 -8.82
CA SER A 34 7.61 6.92 -9.07
C SER A 34 8.89 6.71 -9.88
N MET A 35 9.71 5.72 -9.51
CA MET A 35 10.93 5.37 -10.23
C MET A 35 10.64 4.85 -11.63
N GLY A 36 9.61 4.02 -11.78
CA GLY A 36 9.19 3.53 -13.09
C GLY A 36 8.73 4.67 -14.00
N LEU A 37 7.90 5.58 -13.50
CA LEU A 37 7.47 6.74 -14.28
C LEU A 37 8.65 7.62 -14.70
N PHE A 38 9.63 7.83 -13.82
CA PHE A 38 10.86 8.55 -14.18
C PHE A 38 11.66 7.81 -15.26
N ALA A 39 11.78 6.49 -15.17
CA ALA A 39 12.50 5.69 -16.15
C ALA A 39 11.82 5.64 -17.52
N LEU A 40 10.48 5.78 -17.61
CA LEU A 40 9.76 5.87 -18.88
C LEU A 40 10.25 7.02 -19.76
N GLU A 41 10.62 8.16 -19.16
CA GLU A 41 11.15 9.30 -19.91
C GLU A 41 12.46 8.95 -20.65
N GLY A 42 13.28 8.09 -20.04
CA GLY A 42 14.57 7.66 -20.58
C GLY A 42 14.48 6.59 -21.68
N VAL A 43 13.36 5.87 -21.78
CA VAL A 43 13.16 4.78 -22.75
C VAL A 43 12.02 5.05 -23.74
N LYS A 44 11.49 6.27 -23.78
CA LYS A 44 10.30 6.65 -24.58
C LYS A 44 10.35 6.29 -26.07
N ASP A 45 11.55 6.20 -26.65
CA ASP A 45 11.78 5.88 -28.06
C ASP A 45 12.02 4.37 -28.30
N GLU A 46 11.97 3.56 -27.24
CA GLU A 46 12.17 2.11 -27.24
C GLU A 46 10.88 1.40 -26.82
N PRO A 47 9.95 1.10 -27.76
CA PRO A 47 8.59 0.66 -27.43
C PRO A 47 8.54 -0.66 -26.64
N ASP A 48 9.45 -1.59 -26.91
CA ASP A 48 9.55 -2.86 -26.16
C ASP A 48 9.93 -2.60 -24.70
N LYS A 49 10.88 -1.70 -24.45
CA LYS A 49 11.27 -1.31 -23.09
C LYS A 49 10.16 -0.54 -22.38
N VAL A 50 9.42 0.32 -23.09
CA VAL A 50 8.24 1.00 -22.53
C VAL A 50 7.21 -0.03 -22.09
N ALA A 51 6.91 -1.03 -22.92
CA ALA A 51 5.96 -2.08 -22.58
C ALA A 51 6.40 -2.89 -21.35
N ASP A 52 7.67 -3.31 -21.29
CA ASP A 52 8.23 -4.02 -20.15
C ASP A 52 8.16 -3.18 -18.86
N LEU A 53 8.52 -1.90 -18.94
CA LEU A 53 8.55 -1.03 -17.78
C LEU A 53 7.13 -0.70 -17.28
N CYS A 54 6.17 -0.50 -18.18
CA CYS A 54 4.76 -0.37 -17.85
C CYS A 54 4.25 -1.61 -17.11
N LYS A 55 4.64 -2.82 -17.54
CA LYS A 55 4.28 -4.05 -16.86
C LYS A 55 4.85 -4.12 -15.45
N THR A 56 6.10 -3.72 -15.24
CA THR A 56 6.71 -3.64 -13.90
C THR A 56 5.98 -2.63 -13.02
N ILE A 57 5.68 -1.43 -13.52
CA ILE A 57 4.90 -0.43 -12.78
C ILE A 57 3.54 -0.99 -12.36
N GLU A 58 2.88 -1.73 -13.26
CA GLU A 58 1.58 -2.32 -12.99
C GLU A 58 1.65 -3.45 -11.96
N GLU A 59 2.51 -4.45 -12.18
CA GLU A 59 2.63 -5.66 -11.36
C GLU A 59 3.21 -5.38 -9.97
N ASP A 60 4.28 -4.58 -9.91
CA ASP A 60 5.08 -4.41 -8.68
C ASP A 60 4.75 -3.11 -7.93
N GLY A 61 4.03 -2.18 -8.57
CA GLY A 61 3.64 -0.90 -7.99
C GLY A 61 2.13 -0.78 -7.81
N VAL A 62 1.40 -0.69 -8.91
CA VAL A 62 -0.02 -0.31 -8.91
C VAL A 62 -0.92 -1.40 -8.32
N LYS A 63 -0.76 -2.66 -8.74
CA LYS A 63 -1.56 -3.78 -8.23
C LYS A 63 -1.42 -3.95 -6.72
N PRO A 64 -0.22 -4.06 -6.13
CA PRO A 64 -0.09 -4.23 -4.69
C PRO A 64 -0.56 -2.97 -3.93
N LEU A 65 -0.31 -1.76 -4.44
CA LEU A 65 -0.80 -0.53 -3.82
C LEU A 65 -2.33 -0.51 -3.72
N LYS A 66 -3.05 -0.96 -4.76
CA LYS A 66 -4.52 -1.10 -4.71
C LYS A 66 -4.96 -2.07 -3.61
N GLY A 67 -4.22 -3.17 -3.42
CA GLY A 67 -4.47 -4.14 -2.35
C GLY A 67 -4.35 -3.51 -0.97
N ILE A 68 -3.24 -2.81 -0.70
CA ILE A 68 -3.01 -2.14 0.59
C ILE A 68 -4.07 -1.06 0.87
N VAL A 69 -4.43 -0.26 -0.14
CA VAL A 69 -5.50 0.76 0.03
C VAL A 69 -6.84 0.10 0.37
N ALA A 70 -7.16 -1.04 -0.24
CA ALA A 70 -8.38 -1.79 0.09
C ALA A 70 -8.36 -2.31 1.53
N GLU A 71 -7.22 -2.79 2.01
CA GLU A 71 -7.03 -3.23 3.39
C GLU A 71 -7.22 -2.08 4.39
N ILE A 72 -6.64 -0.91 4.13
CA ILE A 72 -6.84 0.30 4.95
C ILE A 72 -8.32 0.68 5.03
N VAL A 73 -9.02 0.67 3.89
CA VAL A 73 -10.46 0.96 3.85
C VAL A 73 -11.25 -0.07 4.65
N ALA A 74 -10.87 -1.35 4.59
CA ALA A 74 -11.51 -2.41 5.37
C ALA A 74 -11.29 -2.21 6.88
N LEU A 75 -10.07 -1.90 7.32
CA LEU A 75 -9.74 -1.60 8.70
C LEU A 75 -10.52 -0.38 9.21
N ALA A 76 -10.57 0.70 8.43
CA ALA A 76 -11.32 1.91 8.77
C ALA A 76 -12.83 1.64 8.93
N ARG A 77 -13.41 0.79 8.06
CA ARG A 77 -14.83 0.41 8.16
C ARG A 77 -15.14 -0.47 9.37
N ASN A 78 -14.23 -1.39 9.71
CA ASN A 78 -14.41 -2.28 10.85
C ASN A 78 -14.22 -1.55 12.19
N ALA A 79 -13.42 -0.48 12.23
CA ALA A 79 -13.26 0.36 13.42
C ALA A 79 -14.47 1.29 13.72
N GLN A 80 -15.45 1.37 12.83
CA GLN A 80 -16.67 2.20 12.99
C GLN A 80 -17.88 1.41 13.53
N LYS A 81 -17.75 0.11 13.77
CA LYS A 81 -18.80 -0.76 14.34
C LYS A 81 -18.49 -1.10 15.79
#